data_AF-A0A1F8M388-F1
#
_entry.id   AF-A0A1F8M388-F1
#
_cell.length_a   1.000
_cell.length_b   1.000
_cell.length_c   1.000
_cell.angle_alpha   90.00
_cell.angle_beta   90.00
_cell.angle_gamma   90.00
#
_symmetry.space_group_name_H-M   'P 1'
#
loop_
_entity.id
_entity.type
_entity.pdbx_description
1 polymer ?
#
loop_
_entity_poly.entity_id
_entity_poly.type
_entity_poly.pdbx_seq_one_letter_code
_entity_poly.pdbx_strand_id
1 'polypeptide(L)' 'MDNKLYVGNLPFSTTEDDLRTMFSQAGTVVSVSLIKDRDTGRSRGFAFVELSTQAEAEKAVSLFNNTPLDN' A
#
# COMPACT_ATOMS: atom_id res chain seq x y z
N MET A 1 12.99 12.31 -5.21
CA MET A 1 12.81 12.08 -3.76
C MET A 1 11.42 11.51 -3.64
N ASP A 2 11.36 10.19 -3.76
CA ASP A 2 10.15 9.49 -4.16
C ASP A 2 9.58 8.81 -2.90
N ASN A 3 8.59 9.45 -2.29
CA ASN A 3 7.88 8.92 -1.11
C ASN A 3 6.77 7.93 -1.53
N LYS A 4 6.89 7.34 -2.73
CA LYS A 4 5.95 6.38 -3.31
C LYS A 4 6.39 4.96 -3.01
N LEU A 5 5.49 4.21 -2.42
CA LEU A 5 5.61 2.83 -2.01
C LEU A 5 4.80 1.97 -2.97
N TYR A 6 5.43 0.91 -3.45
CA TYR A 6 4.74 -0.14 -4.18
C TYR A 6 4.31 -1.24 -3.21
N VAL A 7 3.03 -1.54 -3.18
CA VAL A 7 2.44 -2.57 -2.31
C VAL A 7 1.84 -3.63 -3.22
N GLY A 8 2.52 -4.77 -3.35
CA GLY A 8 2.08 -5.92 -4.14
C GLY A 8 1.55 -7.05 -3.27
N ASN A 9 1.03 -8.09 -3.91
CA ASN A 9 0.49 -9.29 -3.27
C ASN A 9 -0.69 -9.02 -2.32
N LEU A 10 -1.48 -7.99 -2.63
CA LEU A 10 -2.66 -7.64 -1.84
C LEU A 10 -3.86 -8.52 -2.22
N PRO A 11 -4.72 -8.91 -1.25
CA PRO A 11 -5.93 -9.63 -1.55
C PRO A 11 -6.92 -8.78 -2.37
N PHE A 12 -7.76 -9.44 -3.14
CA PHE A 12 -8.78 -8.80 -3.99
C PHE A 12 -9.82 -7.97 -3.21
N SER A 13 -9.89 -8.16 -1.89
CA SER A 13 -10.77 -7.41 -1.00
C SER A 13 -10.13 -6.12 -0.46
N THR A 14 -8.83 -5.91 -0.64
CA THR A 14 -8.15 -4.71 -0.16
C THR A 14 -8.59 -3.51 -0.98
N THR A 15 -8.93 -2.43 -0.28
CA THR A 15 -9.31 -1.15 -0.86
C THR A 15 -8.26 -0.08 -0.58
N GLU A 16 -8.35 1.05 -1.29
CA GLU A 16 -7.47 2.19 -1.05
C GLU A 16 -7.59 2.71 0.39
N ASP A 17 -8.78 2.63 0.97
CA ASP A 17 -9.06 3.07 2.34
C ASP A 17 -8.42 2.15 3.39
N ASP A 18 -8.42 0.85 3.10
CA ASP A 18 -7.77 -0.18 3.93
C ASP A 18 -6.24 0.04 3.97
N LEU A 19 -5.63 0.24 2.79
CA LEU A 19 -4.22 0.61 2.67
C LEU A 19 -3.94 1.92 3.39
N ARG A 20 -4.77 2.95 3.14
CA ARG A 20 -4.59 4.24 3.80
C ARG A 20 -4.61 4.09 5.32
N THR A 21 -5.51 3.29 5.87
CA THR A 21 -5.63 3.02 7.31
C THR A 21 -4.42 2.26 7.85
N MET A 22 -3.96 1.22 7.15
CA MET A 22 -2.77 0.45 7.53
C MET A 22 -1.50 1.32 7.51
N PHE A 23 -1.28 2.04 6.42
CA PHE A 23 -0.14 2.92 6.28
C PHE A 23 -0.22 4.15 7.19
N SER A 24 -1.44 4.55 7.62
CA SER A 24 -1.64 5.60 8.61
C SER A 24 -1.03 5.29 9.98
N GLN A 25 -0.79 4.01 10.32
CA GLN A 25 -0.06 3.64 11.54
C GLN A 25 1.45 3.89 11.42
N ALA A 26 2.00 3.79 10.21
CA ALA A 26 3.41 4.05 9.94
C ALA A 26 3.69 5.54 9.70
N GLY A 27 2.71 6.29 9.16
CA GLY A 27 2.80 7.73 8.98
C GLY A 27 1.68 8.33 8.12
N THR A 28 1.85 9.58 7.70
CA THR A 28 0.82 10.33 6.97
C THR A 28 0.77 9.93 5.50
N VAL A 29 -0.35 9.33 5.08
CA VAL A 29 -0.61 8.96 3.69
C VAL A 29 -1.11 10.17 2.89
N VAL A 30 -0.37 10.53 1.86
CA VAL A 30 -0.70 11.62 0.92
C VAL A 30 -1.65 11.14 -0.16
N SER A 31 -1.36 9.98 -0.75
CA SER A 31 -2.15 9.44 -1.84
C SER A 31 -2.12 7.92 -1.84
N VAL A 32 -3.21 7.29 -2.26
CA VAL A 32 -3.28 5.85 -2.51
C VAL A 32 -3.83 5.66 -3.91
N SER A 33 -3.30 4.70 -4.63
CA SER A 33 -3.76 4.31 -5.95
C SER A 33 -3.79 2.79 -6.05
N LEU A 34 -4.96 2.21 -5.82
CA LEU A 34 -5.19 0.78 -6.00
C LEU A 34 -5.48 0.49 -7.47
N ILE A 35 -4.70 -0.41 -8.07
CA ILE A 35 -4.96 -0.84 -9.43
C ILE A 35 -5.88 -2.06 -9.39
N LYS A 36 -7.10 -1.85 -9.86
CA LYS A 36 -8.12 -2.89 -10.03
C LYS A 36 -8.43 -3.11 -11.49
N ASP A 37 -8.67 -4.36 -11.82
CA ASP A 37 -9.12 -4.80 -13.13
C ASP A 37 -10.56 -4.32 -13.34
N ARG A 38 -10.80 -3.58 -14.42
CA ARG A 38 -12.11 -2.97 -14.71
C ARG A 38 -13.11 -3.98 -15.27
N ASP A 39 -12.63 -5.05 -15.89
CA ASP A 39 -13.45 -6.07 -16.54
C ASP A 39 -13.96 -7.10 -15.54
N THR A 40 -13.12 -7.52 -14.60
CA THR A 40 -13.49 -8.49 -13.55
C THR A 40 -13.86 -7.84 -12.22
N GLY A 41 -13.60 -6.55 -12.04
CA GLY A 41 -13.74 -5.85 -10.76
C GLY A 41 -12.75 -6.33 -9.69
N ARG A 42 -11.80 -7.21 -10.04
CA ARG A 42 -10.83 -7.80 -9.12
C ARG A 42 -9.60 -6.91 -9.03
N SER A 43 -9.13 -6.64 -7.82
CA SER A 43 -7.85 -5.93 -7.62
C SER A 43 -6.73 -6.68 -8.35
N ARG A 44 -5.82 -6.01 -9.08
CA ARG A 44 -4.68 -6.72 -9.69
C ARG A 44 -3.66 -7.22 -8.66
N GLY A 45 -3.97 -7.09 -7.37
CA GLY A 45 -3.13 -7.46 -6.25
C GLY A 45 -2.00 -6.47 -6.01
N PHE A 46 -2.09 -5.25 -6.54
CA PHE A 46 -1.10 -4.21 -6.29
C PHE A 46 -1.69 -2.82 -6.19
N ALA A 47 -1.02 -1.98 -5.40
CA ALA A 47 -1.35 -0.60 -5.14
C ALA A 47 -0.08 0.25 -5.00
N PHE A 48 -0.23 1.54 -5.18
CA PHE A 48 0.78 2.54 -4.89
C PHE A 48 0.32 3.40 -3.72
N VAL A 49 1.18 3.61 -2.75
CA VAL A 49 0.92 4.46 -1.58
C VAL A 49 1.98 5.54 -1.52
N GLU A 50 1.57 6.80 -1.52
CA GLU A 50 2.46 7.95 -1.36
C GLU A 50 2.35 8.48 0.06
N LEU A 51 3.48 8.62 0.75
CA LEU A 51 3.55 9.18 2.10
C LEU A 51 4.09 10.60 2.13
N SER A 52 3.82 11.30 3.23
CA SER A 52 4.19 12.70 3.40
C SER A 52 5.68 12.89 3.61
N THR A 53 6.36 11.93 4.25
CA THR A 53 7.81 11.99 4.48
C THR A 53 8.51 10.69 4.12
N GLN A 54 9.78 10.79 3.74
CA GLN A 54 10.62 9.63 3.45
C GLN A 54 10.83 8.75 4.69
N ALA A 55 10.97 9.34 5.88
CA ALA A 55 11.15 8.58 7.12
C ALA A 55 9.93 7.72 7.47
N GLU A 56 8.72 8.23 7.24
CA GLU A 56 7.48 7.45 7.35
C GLU A 56 7.41 6.37 6.27
N ALA A 57 7.86 6.68 5.05
CA ALA A 57 7.85 5.74 3.93
C ALA A 57 8.79 4.56 4.20
N GLU A 58 10.00 4.84 4.67
CA GLU A 58 10.97 3.83 5.09
C GLU A 58 10.46 3.01 6.27
N LYS A 59 9.80 3.63 7.27
CA LYS A 59 9.17 2.87 8.37
C LYS A 59 8.08 1.94 7.87
N ALA A 60 7.19 2.43 7.01
CA ALA A 60 6.11 1.64 6.46
C ALA A 60 6.66 0.49 5.63
N VAL A 61 7.68 0.74 4.81
CA VAL A 61 8.43 -0.31 4.12
C VAL A 61 9.03 -1.27 5.13
N SER A 62 9.82 -0.85 6.10
CA SER A 62 10.41 -1.80 7.07
C SER A 62 9.38 -2.59 7.88
N LEU A 63 8.17 -2.07 8.11
CA LEU A 63 7.08 -2.75 8.81
C LEU A 63 6.32 -3.73 7.92
N PHE A 64 6.06 -3.38 6.65
CA PHE A 64 5.18 -4.12 5.74
C PHE A 64 5.92 -4.81 4.57
N ASN A 65 7.14 -4.38 4.26
CA ASN A 65 8.06 -4.99 3.27
C ASN A 65 8.85 -6.09 3.99
N ASN A 66 8.64 -7.34 3.58
CA ASN A 66 9.21 -8.58 4.13
C ASN A 66 8.48 -9.23 5.32
N THR A 67 7.22 -8.89 5.61
CA THR A 67 6.36 -9.85 6.32
C THR A 67 5.85 -10.87 5.30
N PRO A 68 6.26 -12.15 5.33
CA PRO A 68 5.59 -13.17 4.54
C PRO A 68 4.13 -13.22 5.02
N LEU A 69 3.20 -12.79 4.18
CA LEU A 69 1.76 -13.07 4.32
C LEU A 69 1.48 -14.54 3.96
N ASP A 70 2.40 -15.44 4.33
CA ASP A 70 2.39 -16.86 4.00
C ASP A 70 2.77 -17.65 5.26
N ASN A 71 1.77 -18.23 5.89
CA ASN A 71 1.85 -19.55 6.52
C ASN A 71 0.56 -20.29 6.21
#